data_AF-X0TNR8-F1
#
_entry.id   AF-X0TNR8-F1
#
_cell.length_a   1.000
_cell.length_b   1.000
_cell.length_c   1.000
_cell.angle_alpha   90.00
_cell.angle_beta   90.00
_cell.angle_gamma   90.00
#
_symmetry.space_group_name_H-M   'P 1'
#
loop_
_entity.id
_entity.type
_entity.pdbx_description
1 polymer ?
#
loop_
_entity_poly.entity_id
_entity_poly.type
_entity_poly.pdbx_seq_one_letter_code
_entity_poly.pdbx_strand_id
1 'polypeptide(L)'
;GLPGDDRERLLVSAQQVAELKPDFIRIYPTVVLAGSPLAKLYKEGRYMPLPLKDAVTQVKELYRFFSRRNIQVIRMGLQATVDLDKGSTILAGPYHPSFGHMVYSEIFLDMAMSAIKSANPKGDRVGLHVHPRSVSKMRGLKNGNIKELRGKFHLQSVEIVPDDSLKEDQLKVNALP
;
A
#
# COMPACT_ATOMS: atom_id res chain seq x y z
N GLY A 1 -8.12 -7.63 10.09
CA GLY A 1 -9.06 -8.52 9.37
C GLY A 1 -9.10 -9.93 9.95
N LEU A 2 -8.89 -10.12 11.25
CA LEU A 2 -9.16 -11.41 11.91
C LEU A 2 -10.68 -11.62 12.06
N PRO A 3 -11.16 -12.85 12.37
CA PRO A 3 -12.58 -13.06 12.67
C PRO A 3 -13.07 -12.13 13.79
N GLY A 4 -14.18 -11.42 13.54
CA GLY A 4 -14.75 -10.45 14.50
C GLY A 4 -13.98 -9.13 14.61
N ASP A 5 -13.03 -8.88 13.72
CA ASP A 5 -12.31 -7.61 13.62
C ASP A 5 -13.06 -6.62 12.71
N ASP A 6 -12.89 -5.34 12.99
CA ASP A 6 -13.47 -4.24 12.24
C ASP A 6 -12.50 -3.04 12.23
N ARG A 7 -12.90 -1.94 11.59
CA ARG A 7 -12.05 -0.75 11.48
C ARG A 7 -11.77 -0.10 12.83
N GLU A 8 -12.74 -0.08 13.75
CA GLU A 8 -12.59 0.57 15.05
C GLU A 8 -11.64 -0.23 15.95
N ARG A 9 -11.87 -1.55 16.05
CA ARG A 9 -11.03 -2.47 16.81
C ARG A 9 -9.59 -2.49 16.31
N LEU A 10 -9.40 -2.39 15.00
CA LEU A 10 -8.06 -2.27 14.42
C LEU A 10 -7.34 -1.00 14.89
N LEU A 11 -8.04 0.15 14.91
CA LEU A 11 -7.45 1.41 15.35
C LEU A 11 -7.11 1.38 16.84
N VAL A 12 -7.98 0.81 17.67
CA VAL A 12 -7.71 0.58 19.10
C VAL A 12 -6.47 -0.30 19.26
N SER A 13 -6.39 -1.41 18.52
CA SER A 13 -5.22 -2.31 18.57
C SER A 13 -3.93 -1.60 18.13
N ALA A 14 -3.99 -0.79 17.07
CA ALA A 14 -2.83 -0.04 16.58
C ALA A 14 -2.32 0.98 17.63
N GLN A 15 -3.25 1.65 18.32
CA GLN A 15 -2.93 2.59 19.40
C GLN A 15 -2.28 1.87 20.59
N GLN A 16 -2.85 0.75 21.04
CA GLN A 16 -2.27 -0.08 22.10
C GLN A 16 -0.87 -0.59 21.73
N VAL A 17 -0.66 -1.05 20.49
CA VAL A 17 0.67 -1.48 20.02
C VAL A 17 1.66 -0.32 20.03
N ALA A 18 1.25 0.88 19.63
CA ALA A 18 2.14 2.04 19.65
C ALA A 18 2.54 2.46 21.08
N GLU A 19 1.66 2.28 22.06
CA GLU A 19 1.93 2.56 23.48
C GLU A 19 3.00 1.63 24.07
N LEU A 20 3.15 0.42 23.51
CA LEU A 20 4.25 -0.49 23.87
C LEU A 20 5.62 0.00 23.37
N LYS A 21 5.67 1.03 22.52
CA LYS A 21 6.90 1.60 21.93
C LYS A 21 7.85 0.56 21.33
N PRO A 22 7.37 -0.30 20.41
CA PRO A 22 8.23 -1.30 19.78
C PRO A 22 9.28 -0.62 18.88
N ASP A 23 10.47 -1.21 18.79
CA ASP A 23 11.51 -0.77 17.84
C ASP A 23 11.02 -0.89 16.39
N PHE A 24 10.28 -1.96 16.09
CA PHE A 24 9.70 -2.19 14.78
C PHE A 24 8.45 -3.07 14.83
N ILE A 25 7.68 -3.05 13.75
CA ILE A 25 6.52 -3.91 13.54
C ILE A 25 6.53 -4.57 12.16
N ARG A 26 5.78 -5.67 12.05
CA ARG A 26 5.46 -6.37 10.80
C ARG A 26 3.95 -6.46 10.68
N ILE A 27 3.40 -6.10 9.52
CA ILE A 27 1.96 -6.08 9.29
C ILE A 27 1.61 -7.14 8.27
N TYR A 28 0.81 -8.13 8.69
CA TYR A 28 0.32 -9.20 7.83
C TYR A 28 -1.19 -9.17 7.78
N PRO A 29 -1.79 -8.78 6.64
CA PRO A 29 -3.20 -9.05 6.40
C PRO A 29 -3.52 -10.53 6.58
N THR A 30 -4.63 -10.83 7.25
CA THR A 30 -5.05 -12.21 7.50
C THR A 30 -5.42 -12.90 6.18
N VAL A 31 -4.77 -14.03 5.90
CA VAL A 31 -5.10 -14.91 4.77
C VAL A 31 -5.63 -16.25 5.30
N VAL A 32 -6.42 -16.93 4.48
CA VAL A 32 -6.96 -18.26 4.78
C VAL A 32 -6.04 -19.31 4.17
N LEU A 33 -5.31 -20.04 5.02
CA LEU A 33 -4.44 -21.13 4.58
C LEU A 33 -5.17 -22.47 4.61
N ALA A 34 -4.90 -23.34 3.65
CA ALA A 34 -5.41 -24.71 3.63
C ALA A 34 -5.02 -25.44 4.93
N GLY A 35 -5.97 -26.19 5.51
CA GLY A 35 -5.77 -26.90 6.77
C GLY A 35 -5.82 -26.04 8.04
N SER A 36 -5.94 -24.71 7.93
CA SER A 36 -6.06 -23.83 9.10
C SER A 36 -7.49 -23.82 9.70
N PRO A 37 -7.66 -23.43 10.98
CA PRO A 37 -8.99 -23.17 11.53
C PRO A 37 -9.80 -22.14 10.73
N LEU A 38 -9.12 -21.15 10.13
CA LEU A 38 -9.76 -20.17 9.25
C LEU A 38 -10.30 -20.80 7.96
N ALA A 39 -9.70 -21.87 7.45
CA ALA A 39 -10.23 -22.59 6.29
C ALA A 39 -11.60 -23.20 6.57
N LYS A 40 -11.80 -23.73 7.78
CA LYS A 40 -13.10 -24.26 8.20
C LYS A 40 -14.14 -23.14 8.25
N LEU A 41 -13.82 -22.02 8.92
CA LEU A 41 -14.72 -20.87 9.01
C LEU A 41 -15.05 -20.27 7.64
N TYR A 42 -14.07 -20.19 6.74
CA TYR A 42 -14.26 -19.70 5.37
C TYR A 42 -15.18 -20.60 4.56
N LYS A 43 -14.97 -21.93 4.60
CA LYS A 43 -15.84 -22.91 3.92
C LYS A 43 -17.27 -22.92 4.44
N GLU A 44 -17.44 -22.66 5.75
CA GLU A 44 -18.75 -22.52 6.40
C GLU A 44 -19.41 -21.16 6.14
N GLY A 45 -18.76 -20.22 5.44
CA GLY A 45 -19.26 -18.86 5.21
C GLY A 45 -19.22 -17.95 6.44
N ARG A 46 -18.59 -18.40 7.54
CA ARG A 46 -18.55 -17.70 8.83
C ARG A 46 -17.39 -16.72 8.98
N TYR A 47 -16.46 -16.72 8.03
CA TYR A 47 -15.38 -15.74 7.94
C TYR A 47 -15.10 -15.41 6.48
N MET A 48 -15.18 -14.12 6.14
CA MET A 48 -14.77 -13.62 4.83
C MET A 48 -13.55 -12.72 4.99
N PRO A 49 -12.40 -13.08 4.39
CA PRO A 49 -11.22 -12.24 4.46
C PRO A 49 -11.40 -10.96 3.63
N LEU A 50 -10.62 -9.92 3.95
CA LEU A 50 -10.68 -8.66 3.22
C LEU A 50 -10.30 -8.83 1.74
N PRO A 51 -10.95 -8.09 0.83
CA PRO A 51 -10.44 -7.92 -0.52
C PRO A 51 -9.01 -7.35 -0.51
N LEU A 52 -8.21 -7.74 -1.51
CA LEU A 52 -6.80 -7.30 -1.62
C LEU A 52 -6.68 -5.76 -1.57
N LYS A 53 -7.52 -5.05 -2.32
CA LYS A 53 -7.52 -3.58 -2.37
C LYS A 53 -7.81 -2.94 -1.00
N ASP A 54 -8.78 -3.48 -0.27
CA ASP A 54 -9.18 -2.95 1.02
C ASP A 54 -8.09 -3.21 2.07
N ALA A 55 -7.45 -4.38 2.00
CA ALA A 55 -6.29 -4.68 2.84
C ALA A 55 -5.09 -3.76 2.54
N VAL A 56 -4.81 -3.44 1.28
CA VAL A 56 -3.73 -2.50 0.92
C VAL A 56 -4.05 -1.10 1.49
N THR A 57 -5.27 -0.62 1.31
CA THR A 57 -5.74 0.66 1.88
C THR A 57 -5.60 0.68 3.40
N GLN A 58 -6.04 -0.39 4.08
CA GLN A 58 -5.99 -0.51 5.53
C GLN A 58 -4.54 -0.54 6.04
N VAL A 59 -3.65 -1.29 5.38
CA VAL A 59 -2.24 -1.36 5.77
C VAL A 59 -1.51 -0.05 5.47
N LYS A 60 -1.88 0.70 4.41
CA LYS A 60 -1.38 2.06 4.16
C LYS A 60 -1.65 2.98 5.35
N GLU A 61 -2.88 2.94 5.90
CA GLU A 61 -3.26 3.76 7.05
C GLU A 61 -2.44 3.40 8.29
N LEU A 62 -2.29 2.11 8.57
CA LEU A 62 -1.43 1.62 9.67
C LEU A 62 0.03 2.05 9.47
N TYR A 63 0.58 1.85 8.28
CA TYR A 63 1.95 2.27 7.95
C TYR A 63 2.17 3.74 8.26
N ARG A 64 1.26 4.62 7.83
CA ARG A 64 1.34 6.06 8.13
C ARG A 64 1.21 6.34 9.62
N PHE A 65 0.30 5.66 10.31
CA PHE A 65 0.08 5.81 11.74
C PHE A 65 1.34 5.52 12.57
N PHE A 66 2.02 4.41 12.27
CA PHE A 66 3.26 4.01 12.95
C PHE A 66 4.46 4.85 12.51
N SER A 67 4.58 5.16 11.22
CA SER A 67 5.68 6.00 10.70
C SER A 67 5.70 7.40 11.33
N ARG A 68 4.53 8.03 11.52
CA ARG A 68 4.42 9.33 12.19
C ARG A 68 4.83 9.30 13.67
N ARG A 69 4.86 8.12 14.28
CA ARG A 69 5.29 7.88 15.67
C ARG A 69 6.73 7.39 15.75
N ASN A 70 7.47 7.42 14.64
CA ASN A 70 8.84 6.90 14.53
C ASN A 70 8.95 5.39 14.86
N ILE A 71 7.87 4.62 14.67
CA ILE A 71 7.88 3.16 14.82
C ILE A 71 8.11 2.56 13.43
N GLN A 72 9.20 1.79 13.28
CA GLN A 72 9.61 1.27 11.98
C GLN A 72 8.69 0.12 11.52
N VAL A 73 8.09 0.25 10.34
CA VAL A 73 7.38 -0.87 9.69
C VAL A 73 8.33 -1.58 8.75
N ILE A 74 8.87 -2.72 9.17
CA ILE A 74 9.91 -3.43 8.40
C ILE A 74 9.34 -4.40 7.37
N ARG A 75 8.04 -4.74 7.46
CA ARG A 75 7.39 -5.64 6.51
C ARG A 75 5.89 -5.43 6.42
N MET A 76 5.36 -5.53 5.21
CA MET A 76 3.93 -5.49 4.91
C MET A 76 3.59 -6.62 3.93
N GLY A 77 2.69 -7.51 4.34
CA GLY A 77 2.32 -8.70 3.57
C GLY A 77 3.25 -9.90 3.81
N LEU A 78 2.74 -11.08 3.45
CA LEU A 78 3.42 -12.34 3.68
C LEU A 78 4.66 -12.51 2.81
N GLN A 79 5.58 -13.36 3.27
CA GLN A 79 6.70 -13.79 2.44
C GLN A 79 6.18 -14.66 1.30
N ALA A 80 6.54 -14.32 0.07
CA ALA A 80 6.37 -15.24 -1.04
C ALA A 80 7.28 -16.47 -0.79
N THR A 81 6.66 -17.64 -0.77
CA THR A 81 7.35 -18.93 -0.81
C THR A 81 6.78 -19.71 -2.00
N VAL A 82 7.54 -20.68 -2.51
CA VAL A 82 7.13 -21.51 -3.65
C VAL A 82 5.73 -22.12 -3.41
N ASP A 83 5.43 -22.52 -2.18
CA ASP A 83 4.14 -23.12 -1.83
C ASP A 83 3.01 -22.09 -1.78
N LEU A 84 3.27 -20.87 -1.31
CA LEU A 84 2.28 -19.78 -1.31
C LEU A 84 1.99 -19.27 -2.72
N ASP A 85 3.01 -19.21 -3.59
CA ASP A 85 2.87 -18.73 -4.98
C ASP A 85 2.16 -19.73 -5.90
N LYS A 86 2.24 -21.03 -5.60
CA LYS A 86 1.52 -22.07 -6.34
C LYS A 86 0.00 -22.07 -6.09
N GLY A 87 -0.49 -21.23 -5.17
CA GLY A 87 -1.92 -21.07 -4.87
C GLY A 87 -2.59 -22.28 -4.21
N SER A 88 -1.88 -23.40 -4.02
CA SER A 88 -2.40 -24.59 -3.36
C SER A 88 -2.53 -24.43 -1.84
N THR A 89 -1.76 -23.51 -1.24
CA THR A 89 -1.76 -23.28 0.21
C THR A 89 -2.72 -22.16 0.63
N ILE A 90 -3.02 -21.18 -0.23
CA ILE A 90 -3.90 -20.05 0.12
C ILE A 90 -5.28 -20.28 -0.48
N LEU A 91 -6.28 -20.49 0.38
CA LEU A 91 -7.66 -20.68 -0.05
C LEU A 91 -8.37 -19.36 -0.35
N ALA A 92 -8.05 -18.29 0.40
CA ALA A 92 -8.65 -16.97 0.25
C ALA A 92 -7.87 -15.87 0.97
N GLY A 93 -8.18 -14.62 0.62
CA GLY A 93 -7.70 -13.43 1.31
C GLY A 93 -6.69 -12.60 0.54
N PRO A 94 -6.22 -11.49 1.14
CA PRO A 94 -5.44 -10.45 0.48
C PRO A 94 -3.96 -10.84 0.34
N TYR A 95 -3.68 -11.83 -0.50
CA TYR A 95 -2.31 -12.23 -0.85
C TYR A 95 -1.85 -11.59 -2.16
N HIS A 96 -0.65 -11.04 -2.15
CA HIS A 96 0.10 -10.70 -3.35
C HIS A 96 1.60 -10.77 -3.03
N PRO A 97 2.46 -11.34 -3.89
CA PRO A 97 3.91 -11.42 -3.63
C PRO A 97 4.55 -10.05 -3.40
N SER A 98 4.01 -9.02 -4.05
CA SER A 98 4.46 -7.63 -3.89
C SER A 98 3.49 -6.76 -3.07
N PHE A 99 2.76 -7.33 -2.11
CA PHE A 99 1.79 -6.59 -1.28
C PHE A 99 2.37 -5.31 -0.68
N GLY A 100 3.54 -5.36 -0.06
CA GLY A 100 4.19 -4.17 0.49
C GLY A 100 4.49 -3.10 -0.57
N HIS A 101 4.87 -3.50 -1.79
CA HIS A 101 5.04 -2.57 -2.91
C HIS A 101 3.71 -1.91 -3.32
N MET A 102 2.60 -2.65 -3.29
CA MET A 102 1.27 -2.09 -3.55
C MET A 102 0.90 -1.03 -2.50
N VAL A 103 1.20 -1.29 -1.22
CA VAL A 103 0.99 -0.30 -0.13
C VAL A 103 1.82 0.96 -0.39
N TYR A 104 3.11 0.81 -0.68
CA TYR A 104 3.95 1.97 -1.03
C TYR A 104 3.44 2.71 -2.28
N SER A 105 2.96 1.98 -3.29
CA SER A 105 2.44 2.60 -4.50
C SER A 105 1.22 3.46 -4.22
N GLU A 106 0.32 3.01 -3.34
CA GLU A 106 -0.85 3.79 -2.93
C GLU A 106 -0.47 5.01 -2.08
N ILE A 107 0.59 4.91 -1.27
CA ILE A 107 1.16 6.08 -0.55
C ILE A 107 1.66 7.13 -1.55
N PHE A 108 2.43 6.70 -2.56
CA PHE A 108 2.95 7.59 -3.60
C PHE A 108 1.85 8.21 -4.46
N LEU A 109 0.78 7.46 -4.72
CA LEU A 109 -0.39 7.99 -5.41
C LEU A 109 -1.03 9.14 -4.63
N ASP A 110 -1.28 8.96 -3.33
CA ASP A 110 -1.82 10.02 -2.47
C ASP A 110 -0.89 11.26 -2.46
N MET A 111 0.42 11.04 -2.39
CA MET A 111 1.42 12.12 -2.43
C MET A 111 1.37 12.89 -3.75
N ALA A 112 1.34 12.19 -4.88
CA ALA A 112 1.25 12.82 -6.20
C ALA A 112 -0.07 13.56 -6.38
N MET A 113 -1.20 12.97 -5.94
CA MET A 113 -2.50 13.64 -5.98
C MET A 113 -2.48 14.94 -5.16
N SER A 114 -1.89 14.92 -3.96
CA SER A 114 -1.77 16.13 -3.14
C SER A 114 -0.86 17.15 -3.80
N ALA A 115 0.30 16.72 -4.29
CA ALA A 115 1.29 17.63 -4.87
C ALA A 115 0.82 18.26 -6.19
N ILE A 116 0.12 17.52 -7.06
CA ILE A 116 -0.49 18.07 -8.28
C ILE A 116 -1.56 19.11 -7.92
N LYS A 117 -2.44 18.81 -6.96
CA LYS A 117 -3.45 19.77 -6.49
C LYS A 117 -2.82 21.05 -5.95
N SER A 118 -1.77 20.92 -5.14
CA SER A 118 -1.07 22.07 -4.55
C SER A 118 -0.29 22.88 -5.56
N ALA A 119 0.39 22.22 -6.51
CA ALA A 119 1.17 22.89 -7.55
C ALA A 119 0.27 23.58 -8.60
N ASN A 120 -0.95 23.06 -8.79
CA ASN A 120 -1.91 23.53 -9.79
C ASN A 120 -1.24 23.86 -11.15
N PRO A 121 -0.56 22.89 -11.78
CA PRO A 121 0.27 23.14 -12.95
C PRO A 121 -0.58 23.69 -14.10
N LYS A 122 -0.04 24.68 -14.82
CA LYS A 122 -0.65 25.19 -16.04
C LYS A 122 -0.36 24.20 -17.17
N GLY A 123 -1.39 23.46 -17.60
CA GLY A 123 -1.30 22.49 -18.70
C GLY A 123 -1.78 21.09 -18.30
N ASP A 124 -1.73 20.17 -19.26
CA ASP A 124 -2.17 18.78 -19.11
C ASP A 124 -1.00 17.77 -19.12
N ARG A 125 0.23 18.26 -18.95
CA ARG A 125 1.46 17.48 -18.90
C ARG A 125 2.21 17.77 -17.60
N VAL A 126 2.54 16.72 -16.85
CA VAL A 126 3.23 16.86 -15.55
C VAL A 126 4.41 15.90 -15.43
N GLY A 127 5.48 16.38 -14.81
CA GLY A 127 6.61 15.57 -14.36
C GLY A 127 6.52 15.33 -12.86
N LEU A 128 6.66 14.07 -12.44
CA LEU A 128 6.75 13.63 -11.05
C LEU A 128 8.18 13.21 -10.77
N HIS A 129 8.91 14.06 -10.05
CA HIS A 129 10.28 13.82 -9.63
C HIS A 129 10.28 13.02 -8.34
N VAL A 130 10.97 11.88 -8.34
CA VAL A 130 11.11 10.97 -7.20
C VAL A 130 12.50 10.38 -7.16
N HIS A 131 12.96 9.95 -5.99
CA HIS A 131 14.21 9.21 -5.88
C HIS A 131 14.23 7.99 -6.82
N PRO A 132 15.37 7.63 -7.47
CA PRO A 132 15.44 6.49 -8.39
C PRO A 132 14.89 5.17 -7.82
N ARG A 133 15.12 4.90 -6.53
CA ARG A 133 14.60 3.70 -5.83
C ARG A 133 13.08 3.72 -5.59
N SER A 134 12.45 4.87 -5.78
CA SER A 134 11.01 5.09 -5.63
C SER A 134 10.26 5.19 -6.96
N VAL A 135 10.95 5.15 -8.10
CA VAL A 135 10.32 5.17 -9.45
C VAL A 135 9.27 4.08 -9.59
N SER A 136 9.61 2.84 -9.21
CA SER A 136 8.66 1.72 -9.31
C SER A 136 7.43 1.94 -8.42
N LYS A 137 7.63 2.43 -7.18
CA LYS A 137 6.54 2.76 -6.23
C LYS A 137 5.64 3.85 -6.83
N MET A 138 6.24 4.90 -7.42
CA MET A 138 5.49 5.98 -8.04
C MET A 138 4.69 5.52 -9.26
N ARG A 139 5.25 4.66 -10.12
CA ARG A 139 4.52 4.11 -11.28
C ARG A 139 3.35 3.22 -10.85
N GLY A 140 3.53 2.45 -9.78
CA GLY A 140 2.61 1.43 -9.32
C GLY A 140 2.53 0.22 -10.27
N LEU A 141 1.82 -0.82 -9.83
CA LEU A 141 1.65 -2.05 -10.60
C LEU A 141 1.03 -1.76 -11.98
N LYS A 142 1.68 -2.22 -13.06
CA LYS A 142 1.23 -2.01 -14.45
C LYS A 142 0.89 -0.54 -14.79
N ASN A 143 1.69 0.40 -14.24
CA ASN A 143 1.51 1.85 -14.36
C ASN A 143 0.16 2.35 -13.80
N GLY A 144 -0.38 1.69 -12.77
CA GLY A 144 -1.69 2.00 -12.19
C GLY A 144 -1.81 3.45 -11.72
N ASN A 145 -0.79 3.97 -11.02
CA ASN A 145 -0.80 5.34 -10.53
C ASN A 145 -0.82 6.36 -11.67
N ILE A 146 -0.03 6.13 -12.73
CA ILE A 146 -0.01 7.00 -13.92
C ILE A 146 -1.40 7.07 -14.54
N LYS A 147 -2.08 5.93 -14.70
CA LYS A 147 -3.45 5.86 -15.26
C LYS A 147 -4.44 6.61 -14.39
N GLU A 148 -4.37 6.42 -13.07
CA GLU A 148 -5.27 7.06 -12.12
C GLU A 148 -5.08 8.58 -12.08
N LEU A 149 -3.84 9.06 -12.07
CA LEU A 149 -3.53 10.49 -12.11
C LEU A 149 -3.99 11.14 -13.42
N ARG A 150 -3.76 10.48 -14.57
CA ARG A 150 -4.24 10.96 -15.87
C ARG A 150 -5.76 11.10 -15.90
N GLY A 151 -6.48 10.08 -15.43
CA GLY A 151 -7.95 10.12 -15.38
C GLY A 151 -8.47 11.19 -14.42
N LYS A 152 -7.88 11.30 -13.23
CA LYS A 152 -8.37 12.21 -12.18
C LYS A 152 -8.13 13.69 -12.48
N PHE A 153 -7.01 14.01 -13.11
CA PHE A 153 -6.61 15.38 -13.42
C PHE A 153 -6.73 15.73 -14.91
N HIS A 154 -7.30 14.85 -15.73
CA HIS A 154 -7.44 15.01 -17.18
C HIS A 154 -6.10 15.31 -17.89
N LEU A 155 -5.03 14.65 -17.47
CA LEU A 155 -3.68 14.88 -17.98
C LEU A 155 -3.43 14.05 -19.25
N GLN A 156 -2.91 14.70 -20.29
CA GLN A 156 -2.38 14.03 -21.48
C GLN A 156 -1.18 13.15 -21.13
N SER A 157 -0.27 13.63 -20.28
CA SER A 157 0.93 12.88 -19.91
C SER A 157 1.33 13.07 -18.44
N VAL A 158 1.88 12.00 -17.87
CA VAL A 158 2.51 11.99 -16.56
C VAL A 158 3.85 11.27 -16.72
N GLU A 159 4.94 12.01 -16.61
CA GLU A 159 6.30 11.48 -16.71
C GLU A 159 6.87 11.26 -15.31
N ILE A 160 7.53 10.13 -15.08
CA ILE A 160 8.21 9.86 -13.81
C ILE A 160 9.70 10.12 -14.03
N VAL A 161 10.23 11.13 -13.35
CA VAL A 161 11.60 11.61 -13.52
C VAL A 161 12.43 11.19 -12.29
N PRO A 162 13.48 10.38 -12.46
CA PRO A 162 14.40 10.07 -11.36
C PRO A 162 15.19 11.31 -10.95
N ASP A 163 15.21 11.62 -9.65
CA ASP A 163 15.96 12.72 -9.06
C ASP A 163 16.64 12.23 -7.77
N ASP A 164 17.96 12.04 -7.80
CA ASP A 164 18.76 11.50 -6.69
C ASP A 164 19.00 12.51 -5.56
N SER A 165 18.64 13.78 -5.75
CA SER A 165 18.67 14.80 -4.69
C SER A 165 17.50 14.65 -3.71
N LEU A 166 16.46 13.91 -4.08
CA LEU A 166 15.28 13.66 -3.25
C LEU A 166 15.47 12.45 -2.33
N LYS A 167 14.91 12.52 -1.12
CA LYS A 167 14.79 11.33 -0.26
C LYS A 167 13.79 10.32 -0.82
N GLU A 168 13.89 9.06 -0.40
CA GLU A 168 13.02 7.98 -0.89
C GLU A 168 11.52 8.21 -0.63
N ASP A 169 11.15 9.08 0.31
CA ASP A 169 9.79 9.43 0.70
C ASP A 169 9.37 10.83 0.23
N GLN A 170 10.15 11.45 -0.67
CA GLN A 170 9.86 12.76 -1.24
C GLN A 170 9.36 12.68 -2.67
N LEU A 171 8.58 13.69 -3.06
CA LEU A 171 8.04 13.87 -4.40
C LEU A 171 7.96 15.36 -4.73
N LYS A 172 8.36 15.72 -5.95
CA LYS A 172 8.20 17.07 -6.50
C LYS A 172 7.43 17.00 -7.82
N VAL A 173 6.62 18.03 -8.08
CA VAL A 173 5.82 18.16 -9.31
C VAL A 173 6.29 19.38 -10.09
N ASN A 174 6.39 19.24 -11.41
CA ASN A 174 6.54 20.36 -12.33
C ASN A 174 5.55 20.23 -13.50
N ALA A 175 5.12 21.37 -14.04
CA ALA A 175 4.48 21.39 -15.34
C ALA A 175 5.54 21.05 -16.41
N LEU A 176 5.14 20.27 -17.41
CA LEU A 176 5.95 20.06 -18.60
C LEU A 176 5.45 20.98 -19.71
N PRO A 177 6.35 21.44 -20.59
CA PRO A 177 5.95 22.18 -21.79
C PRO A 177 5.03 21.37 -22.70
#